data_AF-A0A939X1N0-F1
#
_entry.id   AF-A0A939X1N0-F1
#
_cell.length_a   1.000
_cell.length_b   1.000
_cell.length_c   1.000
_cell.angle_alpha   90.00
_cell.angle_beta   90.00
_cell.angle_gamma   90.00
#
_symmetry.space_group_name_H-M   'P 1'
#
loop_
_entity.id
_entity.type
_entity.pdbx_description
1 polymer ?
#
loop_
_entity_poly.entity_id
_entity_poly.type
_entity_poly.pdbx_seq_one_letter_code
_entity_poly.pdbx_strand_id
1 'polypeptide(L)'
;MKTTKSTFDRMMENSEWKNDFEKGYEEFLISEFMCEQMEQADISVRELAAKAGVSPTTIQHLRTGKAENVKVKTLLSVLHELGYSLKPVSSAM
;
A
#
# COMPACT_ATOMS: atom_id res chain seq x y z
N MET A 1 0.76 36.57 -15.63
CA MET A 1 0.62 35.23 -16.26
C MET A 1 -0.71 34.64 -15.83
N LYS A 2 -1.57 34.17 -16.74
CA LYS A 2 -2.67 33.27 -16.36
C LYS A 2 -2.06 31.88 -16.17
N THR A 3 -2.16 31.35 -14.97
CA THR A 3 -1.77 29.96 -14.65
C THR A 3 -2.85 29.03 -15.19
N THR A 4 -2.53 28.35 -16.29
CA THR A 4 -3.38 27.26 -16.80
C THR A 4 -3.20 26.06 -15.89
N LYS A 5 -4.30 25.57 -15.31
CA LYS A 5 -4.31 24.34 -14.50
C LYS A 5 -3.86 23.14 -15.34
N SER A 6 -3.07 22.24 -14.73
CA SER A 6 -2.68 21.01 -15.40
C SER A 6 -3.89 20.10 -15.63
N THR A 7 -3.73 19.08 -16.47
CA THR A 7 -4.77 18.04 -16.63
C THR A 7 -5.09 17.38 -15.30
N PHE A 8 -4.07 17.11 -14.48
CA PHE A 8 -4.23 16.54 -13.15
C PHE A 8 -5.08 17.46 -12.25
N ASP A 9 -4.70 18.74 -12.14
CA ASP A 9 -5.41 19.71 -11.29
C ASP A 9 -6.88 19.83 -11.68
N ARG A 10 -7.15 19.87 -13.00
CA ARG A 10 -8.52 19.92 -13.53
C ARG A 10 -9.32 18.66 -13.23
N MET A 11 -8.68 17.49 -13.24
CA MET A 11 -9.37 16.23 -12.96
C MET A 11 -9.64 16.06 -11.45
N MET A 12 -8.72 16.49 -10.58
CA MET A 12 -8.89 16.49 -9.12
C MET A 12 -10.01 17.42 -8.62
N GLU A 13 -10.52 18.34 -9.45
CA GLU A 13 -11.70 19.14 -9.12
C GLU A 13 -13.01 18.34 -9.18
N ASN A 14 -13.04 17.24 -9.94
CA ASN A 14 -14.17 16.32 -9.95
C ASN A 14 -14.05 15.38 -8.75
N SER A 15 -15.04 15.39 -7.85
CA SER A 15 -15.03 14.59 -6.63
C SER A 15 -15.05 13.08 -6.86
N GLU A 16 -15.75 12.60 -7.89
CA GLU A 16 -15.75 11.18 -8.24
C GLU A 16 -14.37 10.74 -8.71
N TRP A 17 -13.77 11.51 -9.63
CA TRP A 17 -12.43 11.22 -10.12
C TRP A 17 -11.38 11.29 -9.03
N LYS A 18 -11.46 12.32 -8.17
CA LYS A 18 -10.57 12.48 -7.03
C LYS A 18 -10.62 11.28 -6.09
N ASN A 19 -11.81 10.81 -5.74
CA ASN A 19 -11.96 9.65 -4.85
C ASN A 19 -11.38 8.37 -5.46
N ASP A 20 -11.64 8.13 -6.75
CA ASP A 20 -11.08 6.97 -7.46
C ASP A 20 -9.55 7.06 -7.57
N PHE A 21 -9.03 8.25 -7.84
CA PHE A 21 -7.60 8.51 -7.88
C PHE A 21 -6.95 8.28 -6.51
N GLU A 22 -7.52 8.83 -5.43
CA GLU A 22 -6.99 8.67 -4.07
C GLU A 22 -6.98 7.21 -3.65
N LYS A 23 -8.08 6.47 -3.92
CA LYS A 23 -8.13 5.02 -3.66
C LYS A 23 -7.04 4.27 -4.43
N GLY A 24 -6.91 4.50 -5.74
CA GLY A 24 -5.88 3.86 -6.55
C GLY A 24 -4.46 4.24 -6.13
N TYR A 25 -4.26 5.48 -5.67
CA TYR A 25 -2.99 5.96 -5.15
C TYR A 25 -2.61 5.25 -3.84
N GLU A 26 -3.56 5.05 -2.92
CA GLU A 26 -3.32 4.28 -1.69
C GLU A 26 -2.94 2.82 -1.99
N GLU A 27 -3.66 2.16 -2.91
CA GLU A 27 -3.36 0.80 -3.36
C GLU A 27 -1.96 0.71 -3.98
N PHE A 28 -1.59 1.71 -4.79
CA PHE A 28 -0.26 1.82 -5.39
C PHE A 28 0.84 1.99 -4.34
N LEU A 29 0.64 2.85 -3.34
CA LEU A 29 1.63 3.08 -2.28
C LEU A 29 1.95 1.80 -1.49
N ILE A 30 0.94 1.00 -1.17
CA ILE A 30 1.15 -0.29 -0.50
C ILE A 30 1.92 -1.25 -1.42
N SER A 31 1.57 -1.29 -2.70
CA SER A 31 2.25 -2.14 -3.69
C SER A 31 3.74 -1.79 -3.79
N GLU A 32 4.07 -0.50 -3.97
CA GLU A 32 5.45 -0.03 -4.08
C GLU A 32 6.24 -0.30 -2.81
N PHE A 33 5.66 0.02 -1.65
CA PHE A 33 6.28 -0.26 -0.37
C PHE A 33 6.61 -1.75 -0.24
N MET A 34 5.66 -2.64 -0.54
CA MET A 34 5.88 -4.08 -0.44
C MET A 34 6.96 -4.57 -1.42
N CYS A 35 6.95 -4.08 -2.67
CA CYS A 35 7.96 -4.43 -3.67
C CYS A 35 9.36 -4.03 -3.20
N GLU A 36 9.53 -2.75 -2.81
CA GLU A 36 10.80 -2.20 -2.38
C GLU A 36 11.33 -2.92 -1.15
N GLN A 37 10.48 -3.13 -0.13
CA GLN A 37 10.91 -3.77 1.11
C GLN A 37 11.26 -5.24 0.93
N MET A 38 10.55 -5.95 0.06
CA MET A 38 10.90 -7.34 -0.26
C MET A 38 12.20 -7.43 -1.06
N GLU A 39 12.44 -6.50 -1.98
CA GLU A 39 13.68 -6.42 -2.75
C GLU A 39 14.88 -6.10 -1.85
N GLN A 40 14.75 -5.11 -0.95
CA GLN A 40 15.80 -4.75 0.00
C GLN A 40 16.13 -5.87 0.98
N ALA A 41 15.13 -6.66 1.39
CA ALA A 41 15.31 -7.81 2.26
C ALA A 41 15.73 -9.10 1.53
N ASP A 42 15.84 -9.08 0.19
CA ASP A 42 16.08 -10.26 -0.66
C ASP A 42 15.17 -11.44 -0.32
N ILE A 43 13.86 -11.16 -0.12
CA ILE A 43 12.89 -12.16 0.34
C ILE A 43 11.84 -12.48 -0.72
N SER A 44 11.66 -13.77 -0.98
CA SER A 44 10.62 -14.21 -1.91
C SER A 44 9.22 -14.14 -1.30
N VAL A 45 8.18 -14.12 -2.15
CA VAL A 45 6.77 -14.21 -1.74
C VAL A 45 6.50 -15.39 -0.83
N ARG A 46 7.07 -16.57 -1.16
CA ARG A 46 6.85 -17.80 -0.40
C ARG A 46 7.55 -17.76 0.95
N GLU A 47 8.76 -17.21 1.00
CA GLU A 47 9.52 -17.09 2.23
C GLU A 47 8.86 -16.11 3.20
N LEU A 48 8.47 -14.93 2.73
CA LEU A 48 7.75 -13.95 3.56
C LEU A 48 6.43 -14.52 4.07
N ALA A 49 5.68 -15.24 3.22
CA ALA A 49 4.44 -15.89 3.63
C ALA A 49 4.67 -16.91 4.75
N ALA A 50 5.72 -17.73 4.64
CA ALA A 50 6.07 -18.73 5.65
C ALA A 50 6.48 -18.06 6.98
N LYS A 51 7.33 -17.02 6.95
CA LYS A 51 7.75 -16.28 8.14
C LYS A 51 6.59 -15.56 8.82
N ALA A 52 5.71 -14.92 8.04
CA ALA A 52 4.56 -14.18 8.57
C ALA A 52 3.37 -15.08 8.94
N GLY A 53 3.40 -16.38 8.64
CA GLY A 53 2.30 -17.31 8.93
C GLY A 53 1.04 -17.06 8.10
N VAL A 54 1.20 -16.65 6.83
CA VAL A 54 0.10 -16.29 5.91
C VAL A 54 0.20 -17.07 4.60
N SER A 55 -0.82 -16.95 3.74
CA SER A 55 -0.76 -17.59 2.42
C SER A 55 0.15 -16.80 1.45
N PRO A 56 0.82 -17.46 0.49
CA PRO A 56 1.53 -16.77 -0.59
C PRO A 56 0.63 -15.80 -1.38
N THR A 57 -0.65 -16.14 -1.54
CA THR A 57 -1.64 -15.27 -2.20
C THR A 57 -1.84 -13.97 -1.42
N THR A 58 -1.83 -14.01 -0.09
CA THR A 58 -1.93 -12.81 0.75
C THR A 58 -0.77 -11.86 0.48
N ILE A 59 0.47 -12.37 0.45
CA ILE A 59 1.65 -11.57 0.12
C ILE A 59 1.58 -11.05 -1.32
N GLN A 60 1.14 -11.89 -2.26
CA GLN A 60 1.00 -11.51 -3.66
C GLN A 60 -0.02 -10.38 -3.87
N HIS A 61 -1.15 -10.40 -3.15
CA HIS A 61 -2.15 -9.34 -3.21
C HIS A 61 -1.62 -8.03 -2.62
N LEU A 62 -0.91 -8.09 -1.49
CA LEU A 62 -0.26 -6.91 -0.90
C LEU A 62 0.75 -6.30 -1.89
N ARG A 63 1.58 -7.11 -2.53
CA ARG A 63 2.57 -6.70 -3.55
C ARG A 63 1.96 -6.18 -4.86
N THR A 64 0.65 -6.30 -5.05
CA THR A 64 0.00 -5.85 -6.30
C THR A 64 -1.07 -4.79 -6.03
N GLY A 65 -1.19 -4.32 -4.79
CA GLY A 65 -2.23 -3.37 -4.37
C GLY A 65 -3.65 -3.95 -4.37
N LYS A 66 -3.83 -5.24 -4.66
CA LYS A 66 -5.16 -5.90 -4.78
C LYS A 66 -5.69 -6.48 -3.47
N ALA A 67 -5.07 -6.13 -2.35
CA ALA A 67 -5.41 -6.72 -1.07
C ALA A 67 -6.63 -6.01 -0.46
N GLU A 68 -7.79 -6.65 -0.56
CA GLU A 68 -9.02 -6.16 0.07
C GLU A 68 -9.23 -6.78 1.45
N ASN A 69 -9.80 -6.02 2.39
CA ASN A 69 -10.23 -6.50 3.71
C ASN A 69 -9.13 -7.24 4.51
N VAL A 70 -7.87 -6.80 4.38
CA VAL A 70 -6.75 -7.39 5.10
C VAL A 70 -6.93 -7.15 6.60
N LYS A 71 -6.94 -8.23 7.39
CA LYS A 71 -7.00 -8.12 8.84
C LYS A 71 -5.74 -7.40 9.34
N VAL A 72 -5.90 -6.44 10.25
CA VAL A 72 -4.79 -5.68 10.85
C VAL A 72 -3.70 -6.61 11.39
N LYS A 73 -4.08 -7.70 12.08
CA LYS A 73 -3.13 -8.72 12.57
C LYS A 73 -2.25 -9.28 11.44
N THR A 74 -2.85 -9.60 10.29
CA THR A 74 -2.14 -10.13 9.12
C THR A 74 -1.14 -9.10 8.60
N LEU A 75 -1.55 -7.84 8.45
CA LEU A 75 -0.67 -6.77 8.01
C LEU A 75 0.50 -6.58 8.98
N LEU A 76 0.24 -6.54 10.29
CA LEU A 76 1.27 -6.42 11.32
C LEU A 76 2.28 -7.57 11.28
N SER A 77 1.83 -8.81 11.10
CA SER A 77 2.72 -9.96 10.97
C SER A 77 3.65 -9.84 9.75
N VAL A 78 3.12 -9.39 8.61
CA VAL A 78 3.93 -9.18 7.41
C VAL A 78 4.95 -8.06 7.61
N LEU A 79 4.51 -6.91 8.14
CA LEU A 79 5.38 -5.77 8.42
C LEU A 79 6.48 -6.10 9.41
N HIS A 80 6.17 -6.88 10.45
CA HIS A 80 7.14 -7.32 11.45
C HIS A 80 8.29 -8.12 10.82
N GLU A 81 7.99 -9.06 9.91
CA GLU A 81 9.02 -9.84 9.21
C GLU A 81 9.86 -9.00 8.24
N LEU A 82 9.34 -7.85 7.80
CA LEU A 82 10.07 -6.85 7.02
C LEU A 82 10.81 -5.83 7.91
N GLY A 83 10.78 -5.98 9.24
CA GLY A 83 11.48 -5.09 10.18
C GLY A 83 10.71 -3.82 10.57
N TYR A 84 9.40 -3.76 10.31
CA TYR A 84 8.56 -2.60 10.58
C TYR A 84 7.59 -2.84 11.74
N SER A 85 7.28 -1.76 12.46
CA SER A 85 6.22 -1.72 13.46
C SER A 85 5.27 -0.57 13.19
N LEU A 86 3.97 -0.84 13.27
CA LEU A 86 2.94 0.17 13.05
C LEU A 86 2.69 0.91 14.36
N LYS A 87 2.77 2.24 14.33
CA LYS A 87 2.46 3.10 15.47
C LYS A 87 1.20 3.90 15.17
N PRO A 88 0.23 3.94 16.09
CA PRO A 88 -0.90 4.85 15.95
C PRO A 88 -0.39 6.29 15.83
N VAL A 89 -0.88 7.02 14.84
CA VAL A 89 -0.65 8.46 14.71
C VAL A 89 -1.96 9.17 14.98
N SER A 90 -1.93 10.17 15.85
CA SER A 90 -3.07 11.07 16.03
C SER A 90 -3.02 12.08 14.89
N SER A 91 -3.94 11.95 13.93
CA SER A 91 -4.25 13.07 13.04
C SER A 91 -5.03 14.09 13.86
N ALA A 92 -4.35 15.12 14.37
CA ALA A 92 -5.05 16.32 14.79
C ALA A 92 -5.75 16.90 13.55
N MET A 93 -7.08 17.02 13.64
CA MET A 93 -7.90 17.75 12.67
C MET A 93 -7.54 19.24 12.67
#